data_AF-A0A357FWI7-F1
#
_entry.id   AF-A0A357FWI7-F1
#
_cell.length_a   1.000
_cell.length_b   1.000
_cell.length_c   1.000
_cell.angle_alpha   90.00
_cell.angle_beta   90.00
_cell.angle_gamma   90.00
#
_symmetry.space_group_name_H-M   'P 1'
#
loop_
_entity.id
_entity.type
_entity.pdbx_description
1 polymer ?
#
loop_
_entity_poly.entity_id
_entity_poly.type
_entity_poly.pdbx_seq_one_letter_code
_entity_poly.pdbx_strand_id
1 'polypeptide(L)'
;MLGLEPGTEISNAASVFLEQVKEYMNSVQANPSEAHVKAEENALLMLYRSFFQYALEWAGQERKKFVKQPNHPDAAKLKKKAAEALNDLQDNIIKFALTYMRLNRSMGIIQNELDTYEKTGQVDKNIEWTSDTGILLQRYRKERKALAESNERLLRGIEVLDSNEKHFDLLEQAAQKVFDEQGEEYLRSYRSALRSGDFGKAEKALQTMAAAKRKFSIDKKAEESALQTIQKSGKAFIDAVMNSQDHLRGPDGKLFLKKGEMKVILDAQMREIEQRNMYIQKYHQPYMEYRLNGLRHLKEKLLVVGSLEGLTTLYMRLMRGMAQPLADIKQVREYETEVIGNVYYLLGGRFQEVDNIEKWNVETLQEFAESMQDFKGAQ
;
A
#
# COMPACT_ATOMS: atom_id res chain seq x y z
N MET A 1 -37.20 1.69 1.76
CA MET A 1 -38.26 0.68 1.94
C MET A 1 -38.51 0.03 0.59
N LEU A 2 -38.75 -1.28 0.54
CA LEU A 2 -38.87 -2.07 -0.71
C LEU A 2 -40.04 -1.66 -1.63
N GLY A 3 -40.91 -0.73 -1.21
CA GLY A 3 -42.04 -0.25 -2.01
C GLY A 3 -43.13 -1.31 -2.24
N LEU A 4 -43.14 -2.37 -1.43
CA LEU A 4 -44.05 -3.51 -1.58
C LEU A 4 -45.32 -3.33 -0.74
N GLU A 5 -46.46 -3.77 -1.28
CA GLU A 5 -47.71 -3.82 -0.54
C GLU A 5 -47.68 -4.90 0.57
N PRO A 6 -48.37 -4.68 1.70
CA PRO A 6 -48.53 -5.72 2.72
C PRO A 6 -49.18 -6.98 2.13
N GLY A 7 -48.55 -8.14 2.32
CA GLY A 7 -49.08 -9.43 1.85
C GLY A 7 -48.66 -9.84 0.44
N THR A 8 -47.78 -9.08 -0.24
CA THR A 8 -47.07 -9.59 -1.42
C THR A 8 -46.35 -10.90 -1.10
N GLU A 9 -46.30 -11.82 -2.06
CA GLU A 9 -45.63 -13.11 -1.90
C GLU A 9 -44.12 -12.91 -1.72
N ILE A 10 -43.49 -13.69 -0.82
CA ILE A 10 -42.10 -13.48 -0.42
C ILE A 10 -41.09 -13.67 -1.56
N SER A 11 -41.35 -14.50 -2.57
CA SER A 11 -40.53 -14.61 -3.77
C SER A 11 -40.62 -13.40 -4.69
N ASN A 12 -41.80 -12.79 -4.82
CA ASN A 12 -41.91 -11.51 -5.55
C ASN A 12 -41.13 -10.41 -4.84
N ALA A 13 -41.24 -10.35 -3.51
CA ALA A 13 -40.46 -9.43 -2.68
C ALA A 13 -38.94 -9.65 -2.85
N ALA A 14 -38.51 -10.91 -2.87
CA ALA A 14 -37.11 -11.27 -3.05
C ALA A 14 -36.57 -10.92 -4.44
N SER A 15 -37.39 -11.01 -5.49
CA SER A 15 -36.99 -10.60 -6.85
C SER A 15 -36.66 -9.11 -6.90
N VAL A 16 -37.57 -8.26 -6.40
CA VAL A 16 -37.36 -6.80 -6.33
C VAL A 16 -36.15 -6.46 -5.47
N PHE A 17 -36.02 -7.13 -4.32
CA PHE A 17 -34.87 -6.99 -3.45
C PHE A 17 -33.54 -7.33 -4.16
N LEU A 18 -33.48 -8.47 -4.86
CA LEU A 18 -32.26 -8.91 -5.55
C LEU A 18 -31.88 -8.01 -6.73
N GLU A 19 -32.85 -7.43 -7.43
CA GLU A 19 -32.61 -6.42 -8.47
C GLU A 19 -31.91 -5.19 -7.87
N GLN A 20 -32.44 -4.65 -6.77
CA GLN A 20 -31.81 -3.51 -6.07
C GLN A 20 -30.42 -3.86 -5.51
N VAL A 21 -30.23 -5.08 -5.00
CA VAL A 21 -28.90 -5.55 -4.58
C VAL A 21 -27.92 -5.52 -5.77
N LYS A 22 -28.32 -6.01 -6.95
CA LYS A 22 -27.47 -5.98 -8.15
C LYS A 22 -27.11 -4.57 -8.59
N GLU A 23 -28.05 -3.63 -8.50
CA GLU A 23 -27.79 -2.21 -8.78
C GLU A 23 -26.68 -1.65 -7.89
N TYR A 24 -26.74 -1.91 -6.58
CA TYR A 24 -25.68 -1.52 -5.64
C TYR A 24 -24.33 -2.18 -5.94
N MET A 25 -24.33 -3.47 -6.31
CA MET A 25 -23.09 -4.16 -6.67
C MET A 25 -22.44 -3.56 -7.92
N ASN A 26 -23.25 -3.18 -8.91
CA ASN A 26 -22.78 -2.58 -10.16
C ASN A 26 -22.32 -1.13 -9.96
N SER A 27 -23.01 -0.34 -9.12
CA SER A 27 -22.64 1.05 -8.85
C SER A 27 -21.26 1.16 -8.22
N VAL A 28 -20.96 0.31 -7.24
CA VAL A 28 -19.67 0.27 -6.56
C VAL A 28 -18.51 -0.14 -7.47
N GLN A 29 -18.76 -1.02 -8.44
CA GLN A 29 -17.75 -1.38 -9.44
C GLN A 29 -17.47 -0.21 -10.40
N ALA A 30 -18.51 0.54 -10.79
CA ALA A 30 -18.38 1.69 -11.69
C ALA A 30 -17.77 2.94 -11.01
N ASN A 31 -18.03 3.14 -9.73
CA ASN A 31 -17.51 4.26 -8.94
C ASN A 31 -16.86 3.75 -7.64
N PRO A 32 -15.58 3.35 -7.67
CA PRO A 32 -14.95 2.71 -6.52
C PRO A 32 -14.49 3.69 -5.42
N SER A 33 -14.93 4.95 -5.45
CA SER A 33 -14.55 5.95 -4.44
C SER A 33 -15.03 5.54 -3.05
N GLU A 34 -14.20 5.75 -2.03
CA GLU A 34 -14.48 5.27 -0.67
C GLU A 34 -15.76 5.89 -0.08
N ALA A 35 -16.02 7.17 -0.35
CA ALA A 35 -17.22 7.85 0.12
C ALA A 35 -18.49 7.28 -0.52
N HIS A 36 -18.48 7.03 -1.83
CA HIS A 36 -19.60 6.41 -2.52
C HIS A 36 -19.84 4.99 -2.01
N VAL A 37 -18.77 4.18 -1.93
CA VAL A 37 -18.87 2.80 -1.43
C VAL A 37 -19.47 2.76 -0.03
N LYS A 38 -18.98 3.58 0.91
CA LYS A 38 -19.53 3.64 2.28
C LYS A 38 -21.02 3.98 2.30
N ALA A 39 -21.48 4.87 1.42
CA ALA A 39 -22.89 5.17 1.29
C ALA A 39 -23.68 3.95 0.78
N GLU A 40 -23.16 3.25 -0.23
CA GLU A 40 -23.78 2.03 -0.77
C GLU A 40 -23.76 0.86 0.21
N GLU A 41 -22.71 0.70 1.03
CA GLU A 41 -22.68 -0.34 2.09
C GLU A 41 -23.79 -0.12 3.11
N ASN A 42 -23.99 1.13 3.53
CA ASN A 42 -25.04 1.50 4.46
C ASN A 42 -26.43 1.29 3.82
N ALA A 43 -26.60 1.65 2.55
CA ALA A 43 -27.84 1.43 1.82
C ALA A 43 -28.15 -0.07 1.68
N LEU A 44 -27.16 -0.88 1.32
CA LEU A 44 -27.27 -2.33 1.19
C LEU A 44 -27.61 -2.99 2.54
N LEU A 45 -26.94 -2.59 3.62
CA LEU A 45 -27.23 -3.07 4.97
C LEU A 45 -28.70 -2.78 5.36
N MET A 46 -29.16 -1.56 5.11
CA MET A 46 -30.54 -1.17 5.38
C MET A 46 -31.54 -1.91 4.50
N LEU A 47 -31.18 -2.19 3.24
CA LEU A 47 -32.00 -2.97 2.33
C LEU A 47 -32.17 -4.42 2.82
N TYR A 48 -31.07 -5.11 3.19
CA TYR A 48 -31.14 -6.46 3.76
C TYR A 48 -31.98 -6.51 5.03
N ARG A 49 -31.76 -5.58 5.97
CA ARG A 49 -32.55 -5.48 7.20
C ARG A 49 -34.04 -5.28 6.90
N SER A 50 -34.37 -4.43 5.93
CA SER A 50 -35.74 -4.20 5.49
C SER A 50 -36.37 -5.47 4.90
N PHE A 51 -35.64 -6.22 4.08
CA PHE A 51 -36.10 -7.48 3.51
C PHE A 51 -36.32 -8.56 4.59
N PHE A 52 -35.39 -8.69 5.53
CA PHE A 52 -35.51 -9.63 6.64
C PHE A 52 -36.70 -9.30 7.55
N GLN A 53 -36.91 -8.02 7.85
CA GLN A 53 -38.08 -7.57 8.60
C GLN A 53 -39.38 -7.88 7.84
N TYR A 54 -39.42 -7.59 6.54
CA TYR A 54 -40.56 -7.92 5.69
C TYR A 54 -40.87 -9.43 5.71
N ALA A 55 -39.84 -10.27 5.57
CA ALA A 55 -39.99 -11.72 5.59
C ALA A 55 -40.54 -12.24 6.94
N LEU A 56 -40.12 -11.64 8.06
CA LEU A 56 -40.65 -11.96 9.39
C LEU A 56 -42.13 -11.58 9.52
N GLU A 57 -42.51 -10.40 9.05
CA GLU A 57 -43.90 -9.95 9.05
C GLU A 57 -44.78 -10.83 8.16
N TRP A 58 -44.30 -11.16 6.96
CA TRP A 58 -44.92 -12.09 6.04
C TRP A 58 -45.13 -13.48 6.69
N ALA A 59 -44.10 -14.02 7.34
CA ALA A 59 -44.19 -15.30 8.03
C ALA A 59 -45.23 -15.27 9.18
N GLY A 60 -45.33 -14.16 9.90
CA GLY A 60 -46.35 -13.95 10.93
C GLY A 60 -47.77 -13.95 10.37
N GLN A 61 -47.99 -13.33 9.21
CA GLN A 61 -49.28 -13.33 8.52
C GLN A 61 -49.63 -14.72 7.97
N GLU A 62 -48.67 -15.41 7.37
CA GLU A 62 -48.85 -16.77 6.85
C GLU A 62 -49.21 -17.76 7.95
N ARG A 63 -48.54 -17.71 9.11
CA ARG A 63 -48.90 -18.55 10.26
C ARG A 63 -50.36 -18.36 10.66
N LYS A 64 -50.88 -17.13 10.62
CA LYS A 64 -52.29 -16.83 10.94
C LYS A 64 -53.26 -17.47 9.95
N LYS A 65 -52.91 -17.55 8.66
CA LYS A 65 -53.72 -18.23 7.63
C LYS A 65 -53.84 -19.74 7.88
N PHE A 66 -52.78 -20.35 8.41
CA PHE A 66 -52.67 -21.80 8.59
C PHE A 66 -52.85 -22.31 10.02
N VAL A 67 -53.32 -21.48 10.97
CA VAL A 67 -53.48 -21.87 12.40
C VAL A 67 -54.28 -23.17 12.60
N LYS A 68 -55.24 -23.43 11.72
CA LYS A 68 -56.13 -24.60 11.81
C LYS A 68 -55.57 -25.86 11.14
N GLN A 69 -54.44 -25.77 10.43
CA GLN A 69 -53.82 -26.91 9.77
C GLN A 69 -52.76 -27.54 10.69
N PRO A 70 -52.93 -28.80 11.11
CA PRO A 70 -51.97 -29.46 11.99
C PRO A 70 -50.64 -29.67 11.26
N ASN A 71 -49.54 -29.53 11.99
CA ASN A 71 -48.24 -29.98 11.50
C ASN A 71 -48.06 -31.47 11.80
N HIS A 72 -47.21 -32.13 11.02
CA HIS A 72 -46.63 -33.41 11.40
C HIS A 72 -45.91 -33.28 12.77
N PRO A 73 -45.96 -34.30 13.66
CA PRO A 73 -45.34 -34.23 14.99
C PRO A 73 -43.87 -33.81 14.99
N ASP A 74 -43.10 -34.27 14.00
CA ASP A 74 -41.66 -33.98 13.88
C ASP A 74 -41.34 -32.53 13.44
N ALA A 75 -42.32 -31.81 12.87
CA ALA A 75 -42.11 -30.46 12.35
C ALA A 75 -41.72 -29.46 13.45
N ALA A 76 -42.23 -29.64 14.68
CA ALA A 76 -41.98 -28.72 15.79
C ALA A 76 -40.48 -28.58 16.09
N LYS A 77 -39.73 -29.70 16.04
CA LYS A 77 -38.29 -29.72 16.27
C LYS A 77 -37.54 -28.97 15.17
N LEU A 78 -37.93 -29.16 13.91
CA LEU A 78 -37.30 -28.48 12.78
C LEU A 78 -37.58 -26.97 12.76
N LYS A 79 -38.82 -26.56 13.06
CA LYS A 79 -39.18 -25.13 13.16
C LYS A 79 -38.43 -24.44 14.30
N LYS A 80 -38.19 -25.13 15.42
CA LYS A 80 -37.34 -24.62 16.51
C LYS A 80 -35.90 -24.43 16.05
N LYS A 81 -35.29 -25.44 15.42
CA LYS A 81 -33.93 -25.34 14.86
C LYS A 81 -33.79 -24.20 13.85
N ALA A 82 -34.82 -23.98 13.03
CA ALA A 82 -34.87 -22.89 12.06
C ALA A 82 -34.87 -21.52 12.74
N ALA A 83 -35.70 -21.36 13.78
CA ALA A 83 -35.76 -20.12 14.55
C ALA A 83 -34.44 -19.82 15.28
N GLU A 84 -33.79 -20.86 15.83
CA GLU A 84 -32.49 -20.74 16.50
C GLU A 84 -31.39 -20.29 15.51
N ALA A 85 -31.40 -20.78 14.27
CA ALA A 85 -30.39 -20.46 13.26
C ALA A 85 -30.65 -19.14 12.49
N LEU A 86 -31.81 -18.50 12.69
CA LEU A 86 -32.30 -17.43 11.81
C LEU A 86 -31.42 -16.18 11.86
N ASN A 87 -31.13 -15.69 13.06
CA ASN A 87 -30.35 -14.45 13.24
C ASN A 87 -28.91 -14.64 12.71
N ASP A 88 -28.28 -15.75 13.07
CA ASP A 88 -26.93 -16.07 12.60
C ASP A 88 -26.89 -16.17 11.07
N LEU A 89 -27.89 -16.78 10.45
CA LEU A 89 -27.98 -16.83 8.99
C LEU A 89 -28.12 -15.43 8.37
N GLN A 90 -28.97 -14.57 8.94
CA GLN A 90 -29.17 -13.20 8.47
C GLN A 90 -27.87 -12.37 8.53
N ASP A 91 -27.18 -12.40 9.67
CA ASP A 91 -25.93 -11.67 9.86
C ASP A 91 -24.84 -12.13 8.90
N ASN A 92 -24.74 -13.45 8.69
CA ASN A 92 -23.76 -14.02 7.77
C ASN A 92 -24.08 -13.73 6.29
N ILE A 93 -25.36 -13.69 5.90
CA ILE A 93 -25.77 -13.28 4.55
C ILE A 93 -25.42 -11.81 4.29
N ILE A 94 -25.66 -10.92 5.26
CA ILE A 94 -25.28 -9.50 5.14
C ILE A 94 -23.76 -9.38 4.97
N LYS A 95 -23.01 -10.08 5.83
CA LYS A 95 -21.54 -10.08 5.79
C LYS A 95 -21.00 -10.58 4.46
N PHE A 96 -21.57 -11.66 3.94
CA PHE A 96 -21.27 -12.19 2.61
C PHE A 96 -21.49 -11.12 1.53
N ALA A 97 -22.65 -10.45 1.54
CA ALA A 97 -22.99 -9.46 0.54
C ALA A 97 -22.05 -8.24 0.57
N LEU A 98 -21.73 -7.75 1.77
CA LEU A 98 -20.77 -6.65 1.95
C LEU A 98 -19.37 -7.05 1.44
N THR A 99 -18.90 -8.25 1.77
CA THR A 99 -17.61 -8.77 1.30
C THR A 99 -17.58 -8.90 -0.23
N TYR A 100 -18.66 -9.41 -0.82
CA TYR A 100 -18.81 -9.53 -2.27
C TYR A 100 -18.74 -8.16 -2.96
N MET A 101 -19.41 -7.15 -2.39
CA MET A 101 -19.38 -5.78 -2.90
C MET A 101 -17.99 -5.15 -2.80
N ARG A 102 -17.32 -5.32 -1.66
CA ARG A 102 -15.95 -4.81 -1.43
C ARG A 102 -14.94 -5.46 -2.36
N LEU A 103 -15.08 -6.75 -2.68
CA LEU A 103 -14.26 -7.41 -3.71
C LEU A 103 -14.49 -6.80 -5.10
N ASN A 104 -15.75 -6.57 -5.48
CA ASN A 104 -16.07 -5.91 -6.76
C ASN A 104 -15.47 -4.52 -6.84
N ARG A 105 -15.52 -3.75 -5.75
CA ARG A 105 -14.82 -2.45 -5.65
C ARG A 105 -13.32 -2.60 -5.90
N SER A 106 -12.65 -3.47 -5.14
CA SER A 106 -11.20 -3.63 -5.22
C SER A 106 -10.76 -4.03 -6.63
N MET A 107 -11.50 -4.95 -7.28
CA MET A 107 -11.25 -5.29 -8.68
C MET A 107 -11.48 -4.10 -9.61
N GLY A 108 -12.53 -3.30 -9.40
CA GLY A 108 -12.79 -2.08 -10.17
C GLY A 108 -11.68 -1.03 -10.07
N ILE A 109 -11.09 -0.85 -8.88
CA ILE A 109 -9.93 0.05 -8.68
C ILE A 109 -8.76 -0.39 -9.56
N ILE A 110 -8.37 -1.67 -9.48
CA ILE A 110 -7.22 -2.18 -10.22
C ILE A 110 -7.49 -2.18 -11.72
N GLN A 111 -8.70 -2.53 -12.14
CA GLN A 111 -9.10 -2.49 -13.55
C GLN A 111 -9.04 -1.07 -14.12
N ASN A 112 -9.53 -0.07 -13.39
CA ASN A 112 -9.47 1.33 -13.84
C ASN A 112 -8.02 1.84 -13.99
N GLU A 113 -7.12 1.43 -13.09
CA GLU A 113 -5.69 1.76 -13.19
C GLU A 113 -5.04 1.06 -14.39
N LEU A 114 -5.36 -0.22 -14.63
CA LEU A 114 -4.93 -0.96 -15.82
C LEU A 114 -5.41 -0.28 -17.10
N ASP A 115 -6.69 0.03 -17.21
CA ASP A 115 -7.28 0.70 -18.39
C ASP A 115 -6.65 2.08 -18.63
N THR A 116 -6.26 2.78 -17.56
CA THR A 116 -5.54 4.05 -17.65
C THR A 116 -4.11 3.84 -18.15
N TYR A 117 -3.42 2.84 -17.60
CA TYR A 117 -2.05 2.50 -17.99
C TYR A 117 -1.96 2.05 -19.45
N GLU A 118 -2.88 1.19 -19.91
CA GLU A 118 -2.91 0.71 -21.30
C GLU A 118 -3.07 1.85 -22.32
N LYS A 119 -3.84 2.89 -21.98
CA LYS A 119 -3.98 4.09 -22.82
C LYS A 119 -2.69 4.88 -22.98
N THR A 120 -1.72 4.73 -22.07
CA THR A 120 -0.41 5.40 -22.16
C THR A 120 0.56 4.70 -23.14
N GLY A 121 0.23 3.49 -23.63
CA GLY A 121 1.03 2.78 -24.62
C GLY A 121 2.32 2.14 -24.11
N GLN A 122 2.57 2.13 -22.80
CA GLN A 122 3.77 1.55 -22.17
C GLN A 122 3.63 0.05 -21.86
N VAL A 123 3.06 -0.72 -22.79
CA VAL A 123 2.71 -2.13 -22.56
C VAL A 123 3.69 -3.05 -23.27
N ASP A 124 4.51 -3.77 -22.51
CA ASP A 124 5.25 -4.94 -22.99
C ASP A 124 4.49 -6.21 -22.59
N LYS A 125 3.76 -6.80 -23.56
CA LYS A 125 2.86 -7.95 -23.34
C LYS A 125 3.59 -9.28 -23.11
N ASN A 126 4.92 -9.29 -23.19
CA ASN A 126 5.71 -10.53 -23.11
C ASN A 126 6.31 -10.79 -21.71
N ILE A 127 5.91 -10.01 -20.71
CA ILE A 127 6.47 -10.10 -19.35
C ILE A 127 5.46 -10.77 -18.43
N GLU A 128 5.82 -11.94 -17.92
CA GLU A 128 5.01 -12.65 -16.93
C GLU A 128 5.42 -12.29 -15.50
N TRP A 129 4.43 -12.27 -14.61
CA TRP A 129 4.64 -12.15 -13.17
C TRP A 129 4.99 -13.51 -12.56
N THR A 130 6.10 -13.58 -11.83
CA THR A 130 6.51 -14.75 -11.05
C THR A 130 6.76 -14.38 -9.58
N SER A 131 6.86 -15.40 -8.71
CA SER A 131 7.24 -15.17 -7.31
C SER A 131 8.58 -14.44 -7.19
N ASP A 132 9.55 -14.82 -8.02
CA ASP A 132 10.89 -14.23 -8.01
C ASP A 132 10.88 -12.77 -8.47
N THR A 133 10.04 -12.42 -9.44
CA THR A 133 9.87 -11.01 -9.85
C THR A 133 9.25 -10.18 -8.74
N GLY A 134 8.34 -10.77 -7.94
CA GLY A 134 7.76 -10.10 -6.77
C GLY A 134 8.79 -9.75 -5.70
N ILE A 135 9.67 -10.71 -5.36
CA ILE A 135 10.76 -10.50 -4.40
C ILE A 135 11.72 -9.42 -4.92
N LEU A 136 12.09 -9.49 -6.20
CA LEU A 136 13.03 -8.54 -6.78
C LEU A 136 12.44 -7.13 -6.86
N LEU A 137 11.15 -7.00 -7.17
CA LEU A 137 10.45 -5.71 -7.19
C LEU A 137 10.45 -5.05 -5.80
N GLN A 138 10.15 -5.82 -4.74
CA GLN A 138 10.21 -5.30 -3.37
C GLN A 138 11.63 -4.86 -2.98
N ARG A 139 12.63 -5.68 -3.35
CA ARG A 139 14.04 -5.34 -3.11
C ARG A 139 14.43 -4.04 -3.80
N TYR A 140 14.09 -3.88 -5.08
CA TYR A 140 14.43 -2.68 -5.84
C TYR A 140 13.72 -1.42 -5.33
N ARG A 141 12.49 -1.53 -4.83
CA ARG A 141 11.81 -0.41 -4.15
C ARG A 141 12.57 0.03 -2.90
N LYS A 142 12.98 -0.93 -2.05
CA LYS A 142 13.74 -0.64 -0.84
C LYS A 142 15.10 0.00 -1.15
N GLU A 143 15.83 -0.56 -2.10
CA GLU A 143 17.13 -0.03 -2.52
C GLU A 143 17.00 1.36 -3.15
N ARG A 144 15.99 1.59 -4.00
CA ARG A 144 15.71 2.90 -4.59
C ARG A 144 15.47 3.96 -3.51
N LYS A 145 14.65 3.65 -2.50
CA LYS A 145 14.37 4.58 -1.40
C LYS A 145 15.65 4.94 -0.63
N ALA A 146 16.47 3.95 -0.29
CA ALA A 146 17.74 4.17 0.38
C ALA A 146 18.72 5.03 -0.45
N LEU A 147 18.75 4.83 -1.77
CA LEU A 147 19.55 5.65 -2.68
C LEU A 147 19.02 7.09 -2.78
N ALA A 148 17.71 7.28 -2.82
CA ALA A 148 17.10 8.61 -2.84
C ALA A 148 17.43 9.40 -1.56
N GLU A 149 17.33 8.76 -0.39
CA GLU A 149 17.73 9.34 0.91
C GLU A 149 19.24 9.68 0.93
N SER A 150 20.09 8.79 0.38
CA SER A 150 21.52 9.05 0.20
C SER A 150 21.78 10.25 -0.71
N ASN A 151 21.09 10.35 -1.84
CA ASN A 151 21.21 11.45 -2.80
C ASN A 151 20.83 12.79 -2.17
N GLU A 152 19.76 12.84 -1.36
CA GLU A 152 19.37 14.06 -0.65
C GLU A 152 20.48 14.56 0.27
N ARG A 153 21.11 13.63 1.02
CA ARG A 153 22.27 13.96 1.85
C ARG A 153 23.46 14.45 1.01
N LEU A 154 23.73 13.80 -0.13
CA LEU A 154 24.82 14.20 -1.03
C LEU A 154 24.60 15.59 -1.62
N LEU A 155 23.37 15.92 -2.01
CA LEU A 155 22.99 17.24 -2.53
C LEU A 155 23.23 18.34 -1.49
N ARG A 156 22.81 18.12 -0.23
CA ARG A 156 23.10 19.05 0.88
C ARG A 156 24.60 19.23 1.09
N GLY A 157 25.38 18.15 1.03
CA GLY A 157 26.84 18.24 1.13
C GLY A 157 27.48 18.98 -0.05
N ILE A 158 26.95 18.81 -1.27
CA ILE A 158 27.37 19.57 -2.46
C ILE A 158 27.11 21.07 -2.25
N GLU A 159 25.94 21.48 -1.73
CA GLU A 159 25.64 22.90 -1.46
C GLU A 159 26.61 23.51 -0.44
N VAL A 160 26.92 22.77 0.61
CA VAL A 160 27.93 23.17 1.62
C VAL A 160 29.29 23.35 0.96
N LEU A 161 29.75 22.38 0.18
CA LEU A 161 31.05 22.46 -0.48
C LEU A 161 31.08 23.52 -1.57
N ASP A 162 30.01 23.72 -2.34
CA ASP A 162 29.94 24.73 -3.39
C ASP A 162 30.12 26.15 -2.81
N SER A 163 29.55 26.40 -1.64
CA SER A 163 29.69 27.67 -0.92
C SER A 163 31.08 27.89 -0.29
N ASN A 164 31.85 26.82 -0.05
CA ASN A 164 33.07 26.86 0.75
C ASN A 164 34.35 26.41 0.02
N GLU A 165 34.25 25.79 -1.15
CA GLU A 165 35.38 25.32 -1.96
C GLU A 165 36.34 26.46 -2.30
N LYS A 166 35.82 27.68 -2.51
CA LYS A 166 36.64 28.86 -2.76
C LYS A 166 37.63 29.13 -1.61
N HIS A 167 37.26 28.84 -0.35
CA HIS A 167 38.19 28.95 0.77
C HIS A 167 39.31 27.91 0.67
N PHE A 168 38.97 26.70 0.24
CA PHE A 168 39.96 25.64 0.01
C PHE A 168 40.89 25.96 -1.17
N ASP A 169 40.36 26.45 -2.29
CA ASP A 169 41.16 26.87 -3.45
C ASP A 169 42.11 28.03 -3.11
N LEU A 170 41.64 29.02 -2.35
CA LEU A 170 42.47 30.13 -1.88
C LEU A 170 43.58 29.66 -0.94
N LEU A 171 43.30 28.67 -0.08
CA LEU A 171 44.29 28.02 0.77
C LEU A 171 45.35 27.30 -0.09
N GLU A 172 44.93 26.49 -1.08
CA GLU A 172 45.85 25.77 -1.97
C GLU A 172 46.76 26.74 -2.74
N GLN A 173 46.20 27.81 -3.31
CA GLN A 173 46.96 28.84 -4.03
C GLN A 173 47.95 29.60 -3.13
N ALA A 174 47.52 29.97 -1.91
CA ALA A 174 48.37 30.68 -0.96
C ALA A 174 49.51 29.79 -0.45
N ALA A 175 49.24 28.51 -0.16
CA ALA A 175 50.25 27.54 0.24
C ALA A 175 51.31 27.33 -0.85
N GLN A 176 50.88 27.18 -2.11
CA GLN A 176 51.81 27.05 -3.24
C GLN A 176 52.67 28.30 -3.43
N LYS A 177 52.10 29.49 -3.25
CA LYS A 177 52.83 30.77 -3.40
C LYS A 177 53.91 30.98 -2.33
N VAL A 178 53.69 30.47 -1.11
CA VAL A 178 54.60 30.64 0.03
C VAL A 178 55.64 29.52 0.10
N PHE A 179 55.27 28.28 -0.21
CA PHE A 179 56.12 27.11 0.04
C PHE A 179 56.55 26.35 -1.22
N ASP A 180 56.15 26.80 -2.40
CA ASP A 180 56.43 26.15 -3.68
C ASP A 180 56.03 24.65 -3.61
N GLU A 181 56.87 23.72 -4.04
CA GLU A 181 56.57 22.28 -4.01
C GLU A 181 56.33 21.71 -2.60
N GLN A 182 56.87 22.34 -1.55
CA GLN A 182 56.64 21.92 -0.15
C GLN A 182 55.23 22.26 0.34
N GLY A 183 54.50 23.14 -0.35
CA GLY A 183 53.11 23.48 -0.02
C GLY A 183 52.18 22.26 -0.05
N GLU A 184 52.40 21.34 -0.98
CA GLU A 184 51.60 20.13 -1.12
C GLU A 184 51.75 19.19 0.08
N GLU A 185 52.94 19.12 0.69
CA GLU A 185 53.18 18.28 1.87
C GLU A 185 52.40 18.78 3.09
N TYR A 186 52.37 20.10 3.31
CA TYR A 186 51.55 20.71 4.36
C TYR A 186 50.05 20.54 4.08
N LEU A 187 49.62 20.73 2.84
CA LEU A 187 48.22 20.55 2.43
C LEU A 187 47.77 19.09 2.56
N ARG A 188 48.67 18.12 2.36
CA ARG A 188 48.38 16.69 2.52
C ARG A 188 48.03 16.33 3.97
N SER A 189 48.80 16.84 4.92
CA SER A 189 48.54 16.62 6.36
C SER A 189 47.22 17.25 6.78
N TYR A 190 46.95 18.47 6.30
CA TYR A 190 45.69 19.18 6.51
C TYR A 190 44.49 18.41 5.93
N ARG A 191 44.55 18.01 4.65
CA ARG A 191 43.50 17.20 3.99
C ARG A 191 43.26 15.87 4.71
N SER A 192 44.32 15.19 5.12
CA SER A 192 44.21 13.90 5.83
C SER A 192 43.45 14.05 7.17
N ALA A 193 43.77 15.09 7.93
CA ALA A 193 43.09 15.39 9.19
C ALA A 193 41.61 15.74 8.97
N LEU A 194 41.30 16.57 7.97
CA LEU A 194 39.92 16.88 7.61
C LEU A 194 39.14 15.64 7.16
N ARG A 195 39.70 14.81 6.28
CA ARG A 195 39.04 13.58 5.80
C ARG A 195 38.74 12.60 6.92
N SER A 196 39.56 12.57 7.97
CA SER A 196 39.33 11.72 9.14
C SER A 196 38.39 12.33 10.19
N GLY A 197 37.97 13.59 10.00
CA GLY A 197 37.16 14.33 10.98
C GLY A 197 37.93 14.75 12.24
N ASP A 198 39.27 14.70 12.21
CA ASP A 198 40.11 15.15 13.32
C ASP A 198 40.41 16.64 13.16
N PHE A 199 39.41 17.47 13.49
CA PHE A 199 39.49 18.92 13.33
C PHE A 199 40.61 19.56 14.16
N GLY A 200 40.93 18.99 15.34
CA GLY A 200 42.06 19.43 16.15
C GLY A 200 43.41 19.20 15.48
N LYS A 201 43.59 18.07 14.77
CA LYS A 201 44.78 17.85 13.93
C LYS A 201 44.79 18.76 12.70
N ALA A 202 43.63 19.06 12.11
CA ALA A 202 43.53 19.98 10.98
C ALA A 202 43.95 21.40 11.36
N GLU A 203 43.48 21.91 12.51
CA GLU A 203 43.90 23.19 13.07
C GLU A 203 45.40 23.23 13.36
N LYS A 204 45.96 22.17 13.96
CA LYS A 204 47.41 22.07 14.20
C LYS A 204 48.21 22.06 12.90
N ALA A 205 47.75 21.34 11.88
CA ALA A 205 48.39 21.32 10.57
C ALA A 205 48.36 22.71 9.92
N LEU A 206 47.24 23.44 10.05
CA LEU A 206 47.11 24.80 9.56
C LEU A 206 48.04 25.79 10.30
N GLN A 207 48.12 25.69 11.62
CA GLN A 207 49.04 26.49 12.43
C GLN A 207 50.51 26.20 12.09
N THR A 208 50.85 24.93 11.89
CA THR A 208 52.21 24.51 11.51
C THR A 208 52.57 25.06 10.14
N MET A 209 51.66 25.00 9.17
CA MET A 209 51.82 25.60 7.85
C MET A 209 52.03 27.11 7.93
N ALA A 210 51.26 27.82 8.79
CA ALA A 210 51.42 29.26 8.97
C ALA A 210 52.70 29.66 9.73
N ALA A 211 53.24 28.77 10.57
CA ALA A 211 54.47 29.00 11.34
C ALA A 211 55.74 28.59 10.58
N ALA A 212 55.61 27.84 9.49
CA ALA A 212 56.73 27.44 8.65
C ALA A 212 57.37 28.66 7.99
N LYS A 213 58.68 28.86 8.21
CA LYS A 213 59.44 29.95 7.60
C LYS A 213 59.92 29.57 6.20
N ARG A 214 59.75 30.47 5.24
CA ARG A 214 60.37 30.35 3.91
C ARG A 214 61.89 30.53 3.99
N LYS A 215 62.63 29.79 3.17
CA LYS A 215 64.05 30.07 2.90
C LYS A 215 64.13 31.08 1.76
N PHE A 216 64.54 32.32 2.08
CA PHE A 216 64.87 33.41 1.15
C PHE A 216 63.73 33.91 0.24
N SER A 217 63.03 34.98 0.63
CA SER A 217 62.12 35.72 -0.26
C SER A 217 62.40 37.21 -0.32
N ILE A 218 62.20 37.79 -1.51
CA ILE A 218 62.51 39.18 -1.89
C ILE A 218 61.31 40.12 -1.62
N ASP A 219 60.09 39.60 -1.42
CA ASP A 219 58.86 40.38 -1.21
C ASP A 219 58.06 39.97 0.05
N LYS A 220 58.44 40.54 1.21
CA LYS A 220 57.85 40.25 2.52
C LYS A 220 56.36 40.55 2.64
N LYS A 221 55.85 41.58 1.94
CA LYS A 221 54.43 42.00 2.06
C LYS A 221 53.49 41.02 1.37
N ALA A 222 53.88 40.50 0.21
CA ALA A 222 53.11 39.49 -0.50
C ALA A 222 53.04 38.16 0.27
N GLU A 223 54.10 37.84 1.03
CA GLU A 223 54.19 36.64 1.87
C GLU A 223 53.29 36.74 3.12
N GLU A 224 53.31 37.88 3.83
CA GLU A 224 52.40 38.11 4.98
C GLU A 224 50.92 38.01 4.58
N SER A 225 50.55 38.58 3.42
CA SER A 225 49.18 38.48 2.89
C SER A 225 48.78 37.04 2.54
N ALA A 226 49.70 36.25 1.99
CA ALA A 226 49.45 34.84 1.69
C ALA A 226 49.32 33.99 2.97
N LEU A 227 50.15 34.23 3.99
CA LEU A 227 50.03 33.56 5.30
C LEU A 227 48.72 33.90 6.01
N GLN A 228 48.27 35.15 5.95
CA GLN A 228 46.94 35.54 6.44
C GLN A 228 45.81 34.82 5.68
N THR A 229 45.96 34.66 4.36
CA THR A 229 45.00 33.93 3.53
C THR A 229 44.94 32.45 3.92
N ILE A 230 46.09 31.82 4.17
CA ILE A 230 46.18 30.43 4.67
C ILE A 230 45.38 30.30 5.97
N GLN A 231 45.65 31.13 6.98
CA GLN A 231 44.96 31.04 8.26
C GLN A 231 43.46 31.33 8.14
N LYS A 232 43.09 32.41 7.44
CA LYS A 232 41.68 32.83 7.33
C LYS A 232 40.85 31.83 6.53
N SER A 233 41.31 31.46 5.34
CA SER A 233 40.56 30.55 4.46
C SER A 233 40.62 29.11 4.95
N GLY A 234 41.75 28.67 5.50
CA GLY A 234 41.86 27.34 6.11
C GLY A 234 40.92 27.19 7.30
N LYS A 235 40.88 28.18 8.21
CA LYS A 235 39.95 28.14 9.35
C LYS A 235 38.49 28.15 8.92
N ALA A 236 38.13 29.04 7.98
CA ALA A 236 36.77 29.08 7.44
C ALA A 236 36.34 27.74 6.83
N PHE A 237 37.25 27.05 6.13
CA PHE A 237 36.97 25.74 5.57
C PHE A 237 36.86 24.63 6.64
N ILE A 238 37.71 24.64 7.68
CA ILE A 238 37.55 23.74 8.85
C ILE A 238 36.16 23.93 9.46
N ASP A 239 35.78 25.18 9.76
CA ASP A 239 34.51 25.49 10.42
C ASP A 239 33.31 25.01 9.57
N ALA A 240 33.36 25.24 8.25
CA ALA A 240 32.33 24.78 7.32
C ALA A 240 32.16 23.25 7.31
N VAL A 241 33.28 22.52 7.23
CA VAL A 241 33.28 21.05 7.21
C VAL A 241 32.86 20.48 8.57
N MET A 242 33.31 21.09 9.66
CA MET A 242 32.97 20.67 11.03
C MET A 242 31.46 20.82 11.30
N ASN A 243 30.88 21.96 10.92
CA ASN A 243 29.46 22.24 11.14
C ASN A 243 28.53 21.40 10.25
N SER A 244 29.07 20.76 9.20
CA SER A 244 28.28 20.01 8.21
C SER A 244 28.73 18.56 8.04
N GLN A 245 29.48 18.01 9.01
CA GLN A 245 30.14 16.70 8.87
C GLN A 245 29.19 15.55 8.52
N ASP A 246 27.94 15.60 8.98
CA ASP A 246 26.95 14.53 8.75
C ASP A 246 26.57 14.42 7.28
N HIS A 247 26.57 15.54 6.55
CA HIS A 247 26.27 15.60 5.13
C HIS A 247 27.49 15.31 4.26
N LEU A 248 28.69 15.47 4.80
CA LEU A 248 29.95 15.31 4.08
C LEU A 248 30.56 13.91 4.26
N ARG A 249 30.01 13.07 5.14
CA ARG A 249 30.58 11.75 5.43
C ARG A 249 30.21 10.71 4.36
N GLY A 250 31.24 10.21 3.69
CA GLY A 250 31.17 9.13 2.72
C GLY A 250 30.98 7.75 3.34
N PRO A 251 30.73 6.73 2.50
CA PRO A 251 30.48 5.35 2.94
C PRO A 251 31.71 4.67 3.58
N ASP A 252 32.93 5.13 3.26
CA ASP A 252 34.17 4.67 3.91
C ASP A 252 34.45 5.39 5.25
N GLY A 253 33.49 6.20 5.71
CA GLY A 253 33.58 6.97 6.95
C GLY A 253 34.39 8.26 6.84
N LYS A 254 34.97 8.58 5.67
CA LYS A 254 35.75 9.81 5.46
C LYS A 254 34.89 10.96 4.99
N LEU A 255 35.31 12.18 5.30
CA LEU A 255 34.65 13.40 4.81
C LEU A 255 35.07 13.72 3.37
N PHE A 256 34.11 14.06 2.52
CA PHE A 256 34.35 14.68 1.22
C PHE A 256 34.85 16.10 1.42
N LEU A 257 35.85 16.49 0.64
CA LEU A 257 36.42 17.83 0.69
C LEU A 257 36.16 18.61 -0.60
N LYS A 258 35.78 17.93 -1.70
CA LYS A 258 35.42 18.56 -2.96
C LYS A 258 34.04 18.11 -3.42
N LYS A 259 33.23 19.04 -3.93
CA LYS A 259 31.90 18.76 -4.50
C LYS A 259 32.00 17.79 -5.67
N GLY A 260 33.10 17.82 -6.41
CA GLY A 260 33.37 16.88 -7.49
C GLY A 260 33.40 15.41 -7.03
N GLU A 261 33.92 15.13 -5.83
CA GLU A 261 33.93 13.78 -5.26
C GLU A 261 32.50 13.29 -4.98
N MET A 262 31.67 14.18 -4.42
CA MET A 262 30.26 13.89 -4.13
C MET A 262 29.43 13.74 -5.40
N LYS A 263 29.68 14.60 -6.41
CA LYS A 263 29.00 14.53 -7.72
C LYS A 263 29.23 13.20 -8.42
N VAL A 264 30.45 12.66 -8.39
CA VAL A 264 30.73 11.34 -8.99
C VAL A 264 29.88 10.24 -8.36
N ILE A 265 29.70 10.27 -7.04
CA ILE A 265 28.87 9.29 -6.34
C ILE A 265 27.39 9.53 -6.64
N LEU A 266 26.95 10.79 -6.59
CA LEU A 266 25.58 11.17 -6.91
C LEU A 266 25.19 10.72 -8.32
N ASP A 267 26.02 10.99 -9.32
CA ASP A 267 25.79 10.59 -10.72
C ASP A 267 25.70 9.07 -10.87
N ALA A 268 26.54 8.32 -10.15
CA ALA A 268 26.47 6.86 -10.13
C ALA A 268 25.17 6.35 -9.47
N GLN A 269 24.79 6.91 -8.32
CA GLN A 269 23.56 6.58 -7.61
C GLN A 269 22.31 6.95 -8.43
N MET A 270 22.33 8.07 -9.16
CA MET A 270 21.25 8.46 -10.06
C MET A 270 21.05 7.45 -11.19
N ARG A 271 22.11 6.99 -11.86
CA ARG A 271 22.00 5.92 -12.88
C ARG A 271 21.46 4.62 -12.29
N GLU A 272 21.86 4.31 -11.07
CA GLU A 272 21.37 3.16 -10.31
C GLU A 272 19.87 3.26 -9.96
N ILE A 273 19.38 4.47 -9.65
CA ILE A 273 17.96 4.76 -9.46
C ILE A 273 17.21 4.62 -10.79
N GLU A 274 17.74 5.16 -11.89
CA GLU A 274 17.15 5.04 -13.23
C GLU A 274 16.98 3.57 -13.65
N GLN A 275 18.01 2.74 -13.46
CA GLN A 275 17.94 1.29 -13.74
C GLN A 275 16.85 0.59 -12.91
N ARG A 276 16.73 0.94 -11.63
CA ARG A 276 15.67 0.38 -10.76
C ARG A 276 14.29 0.88 -11.15
N ASN A 277 14.16 2.15 -11.52
CA ASN A 277 12.91 2.73 -12.03
C ASN A 277 12.46 2.04 -13.31
N MET A 278 13.38 1.79 -14.26
CA MET A 278 13.08 1.03 -15.47
C MET A 278 12.55 -0.37 -15.15
N TYR A 279 13.18 -1.08 -14.19
CA TYR A 279 12.69 -2.39 -13.77
C TYR A 279 11.31 -2.30 -13.11
N ILE A 280 11.12 -1.33 -12.20
CA ILE A 280 9.83 -1.11 -11.54
C ILE A 280 8.74 -0.84 -12.59
N GLN A 281 8.96 0.11 -13.51
CA GLN A 281 8.02 0.41 -14.60
C GLN A 281 7.73 -0.81 -15.47
N LYS A 282 8.77 -1.59 -15.83
CA LYS A 282 8.64 -2.81 -16.63
C LYS A 282 7.67 -3.83 -16.03
N TYR A 283 7.65 -3.98 -14.71
CA TYR A 283 6.77 -4.94 -14.01
C TYR A 283 5.50 -4.30 -13.43
N HIS A 284 5.21 -3.04 -13.79
CA HIS A 284 4.06 -2.34 -13.26
C HIS A 284 2.75 -3.01 -13.64
N GLN A 285 2.50 -3.19 -14.94
CA GLN A 285 1.29 -3.83 -15.44
C GLN A 285 1.17 -5.32 -15.02
N PRO A 286 2.19 -6.18 -15.19
CA PRO A 286 2.11 -7.58 -14.75
C PRO A 286 1.75 -7.73 -13.27
N TYR A 287 2.23 -6.81 -12.41
CA TYR A 287 1.85 -6.77 -11.01
C TYR A 287 0.36 -6.47 -10.82
N MET A 288 -0.18 -5.46 -11.51
CA MET A 288 -1.60 -5.10 -11.41
C MET A 288 -2.50 -6.25 -11.89
N GLU A 289 -2.14 -6.91 -13.00
CA GLU A 289 -2.84 -8.09 -13.50
C GLU A 289 -2.81 -9.26 -12.52
N TYR A 290 -1.64 -9.52 -11.91
CA TYR A 290 -1.49 -10.53 -10.86
C TYR A 290 -2.43 -10.26 -9.67
N ARG A 291 -2.48 -9.00 -9.19
CA ARG A 291 -3.38 -8.61 -8.10
C ARG A 291 -4.85 -8.75 -8.48
N LEU A 292 -5.22 -8.33 -9.67
CA LEU A 292 -6.59 -8.47 -10.17
C LEU A 292 -7.01 -9.95 -10.24
N ASN A 293 -6.13 -10.83 -10.72
CA ASN A 293 -6.38 -12.27 -10.75
C ASN A 293 -6.48 -12.87 -9.34
N GLY A 294 -5.66 -12.39 -8.39
CA GLY A 294 -5.79 -12.76 -6.97
C GLY A 294 -7.16 -12.41 -6.40
N LEU A 295 -7.67 -11.20 -6.67
CA LEU A 295 -9.01 -10.79 -6.25
C LEU A 295 -10.13 -11.59 -6.94
N ARG A 296 -9.98 -11.93 -8.23
CA ARG A 296 -10.92 -12.82 -8.94
C ARG A 296 -10.98 -14.19 -8.27
N HIS A 297 -9.84 -14.75 -7.89
CA HIS A 297 -9.78 -16.02 -7.17
C HIS A 297 -10.44 -15.94 -5.78
N LEU A 298 -10.28 -14.82 -5.06
CA LEU A 298 -11.01 -14.58 -3.80
C LEU A 298 -12.53 -14.53 -4.02
N LYS A 299 -12.99 -13.90 -5.11
CA LYS A 299 -14.41 -13.89 -5.49
C LYS A 299 -14.92 -15.28 -5.82
N GLU A 300 -14.15 -16.10 -6.55
CA GLU A 300 -14.50 -17.51 -6.81
C GLU A 300 -14.62 -18.31 -5.51
N LYS A 301 -13.66 -18.16 -4.58
CA LYS A 301 -13.74 -18.77 -3.24
C LYS A 301 -14.97 -18.32 -2.47
N LEU A 302 -15.32 -17.04 -2.54
CA LEU A 302 -16.54 -16.53 -1.91
C LEU A 302 -17.78 -17.21 -2.50
N LEU A 303 -17.83 -17.37 -3.83
CA LEU A 303 -18.95 -18.02 -4.53
C LEU A 303 -19.08 -19.52 -4.21
N VAL A 304 -18.06 -20.18 -3.69
CA VAL A 304 -18.17 -21.56 -3.13
C VAL A 304 -19.07 -21.60 -1.90
N VAL A 305 -19.13 -20.52 -1.10
CA VAL A 305 -20.07 -20.41 0.02
C VAL A 305 -21.52 -20.32 -0.49
N GLY A 306 -21.72 -19.65 -1.63
CA GLY A 306 -23.01 -19.55 -2.33
C GLY A 306 -23.07 -18.33 -3.24
N SER A 307 -24.20 -18.13 -3.92
CA SER A 307 -24.52 -16.87 -4.61
C SER A 307 -25.50 -16.02 -3.78
N LEU A 308 -25.60 -14.72 -4.07
CA LEU A 308 -26.57 -13.84 -3.43
C LEU A 308 -28.01 -14.36 -3.60
N GLU A 309 -28.35 -14.84 -4.79
CA GLU A 309 -29.63 -15.46 -5.10
C GLU A 309 -29.82 -16.79 -4.37
N GLY A 310 -28.79 -17.62 -4.31
CA GLY A 310 -28.82 -18.91 -3.62
C GLY A 310 -29.05 -18.76 -2.13
N LEU A 311 -28.31 -17.84 -1.48
CA LEU A 311 -28.46 -17.53 -0.06
C LEU A 311 -29.83 -16.90 0.25
N THR A 312 -30.32 -16.01 -0.61
CA THR A 312 -31.65 -15.41 -0.45
C THR A 312 -32.74 -16.47 -0.62
N THR A 313 -32.58 -17.40 -1.55
CA THR A 313 -33.51 -18.52 -1.77
C THR A 313 -33.52 -19.45 -0.57
N LEU A 314 -32.35 -19.80 -0.03
CA LEU A 314 -32.24 -20.62 1.18
C LEU A 314 -32.94 -19.94 2.38
N TYR A 315 -32.71 -18.64 2.56
CA TYR A 315 -33.39 -17.85 3.59
C TYR A 315 -34.92 -17.86 3.41
N MET A 316 -35.42 -17.64 2.19
CA MET A 316 -36.86 -17.73 1.93
C MET A 316 -37.44 -19.12 2.22
N ARG A 317 -36.73 -20.18 1.84
CA ARG A 317 -37.16 -21.56 2.13
C ARG A 317 -37.19 -21.82 3.65
N LEU A 318 -36.22 -21.29 4.40
CA LEU A 318 -36.21 -21.33 5.86
C LEU A 318 -37.47 -20.66 6.42
N MET A 319 -37.76 -19.44 5.96
CA MET A 319 -38.94 -18.67 6.37
C MET A 319 -40.26 -19.37 6.04
N ARG A 320 -40.38 -19.94 4.83
CA ARG A 320 -41.56 -20.71 4.42
C ARG A 320 -41.80 -21.91 5.32
N GLY A 321 -40.79 -22.74 5.59
CA GLY A 321 -40.96 -23.89 6.47
C GLY A 321 -41.25 -23.51 7.93
N MET A 322 -40.81 -22.33 8.38
CA MET A 322 -41.20 -21.78 9.69
C MET A 322 -42.65 -21.25 9.72
N ALA A 323 -43.19 -20.84 8.57
CA ALA A 323 -44.50 -20.18 8.48
C ALA A 323 -45.65 -21.13 8.11
N GLN A 324 -45.41 -22.00 7.13
CA GLN A 324 -46.42 -22.89 6.54
C GLN A 324 -46.43 -24.26 7.24
N PRO A 325 -47.55 -25.00 7.19
CA PRO A 325 -47.64 -26.31 7.82
C PRO A 325 -46.79 -27.33 7.03
N LEU A 326 -45.99 -28.12 7.76
CA LEU A 326 -45.34 -29.32 7.21
C LEU A 326 -46.29 -30.49 7.48
N ALA A 327 -47.17 -30.76 6.54
CA ALA A 327 -48.35 -31.61 6.73
C ALA A 327 -48.03 -33.10 6.77
N ASP A 328 -46.97 -33.54 6.07
CA ASP A 328 -46.60 -34.94 5.95
C ASP A 328 -45.09 -35.18 6.16
N ILE A 329 -44.71 -36.46 6.29
CA ILE A 329 -43.33 -36.87 6.53
C ILE A 329 -42.39 -36.52 5.35
N LYS A 330 -42.91 -36.43 4.13
CA LYS A 330 -42.11 -36.07 2.95
C LYS A 330 -41.66 -34.62 3.06
N GLN A 331 -42.58 -33.70 3.35
CA GLN A 331 -42.29 -32.28 3.57
C GLN A 331 -41.35 -32.05 4.76
N VAL A 332 -41.52 -32.83 5.85
CA VAL A 332 -40.61 -32.78 7.00
C VAL A 332 -39.19 -33.15 6.59
N ARG A 333 -39.02 -34.27 5.86
CA ARG A 333 -37.70 -34.74 5.40
C ARG A 333 -37.07 -33.76 4.44
N GLU A 334 -37.83 -33.26 3.45
CA GLU A 334 -37.34 -32.25 2.50
C GLU A 334 -36.88 -30.97 3.21
N TYR A 335 -37.64 -30.48 4.20
CA TYR A 335 -37.24 -29.32 4.98
C TYR A 335 -36.00 -29.58 5.84
N GLU A 336 -35.91 -30.77 6.46
CA GLU A 336 -34.74 -31.17 7.24
C GLU A 336 -33.48 -31.25 6.39
N THR A 337 -33.52 -31.93 5.24
CA THR A 337 -32.34 -32.18 4.41
C THR A 337 -31.96 -30.97 3.56
N GLU A 338 -32.92 -30.37 2.86
CA GLU A 338 -32.64 -29.35 1.85
C GLU A 338 -32.59 -27.94 2.40
N VAL A 339 -33.10 -27.70 3.61
CA VAL A 339 -33.11 -26.37 4.23
C VAL A 339 -32.32 -26.35 5.52
N ILE A 340 -32.74 -27.10 6.54
CA ILE A 340 -32.05 -27.10 7.84
C ILE A 340 -30.62 -27.62 7.72
N GLY A 341 -30.42 -28.75 7.04
CA GLY A 341 -29.09 -29.31 6.79
C GLY A 341 -28.16 -28.31 6.11
N ASN A 342 -28.64 -27.63 5.07
CA ASN A 342 -27.86 -26.63 4.34
C ASN A 342 -27.54 -25.39 5.18
N VAL A 343 -28.49 -24.88 5.97
CA VAL A 343 -28.24 -23.74 6.88
C VAL A 343 -27.16 -24.09 7.90
N TYR A 344 -27.27 -25.25 8.57
CA TYR A 344 -26.30 -25.67 9.56
C TYR A 344 -24.95 -26.04 8.94
N TYR A 345 -24.92 -26.54 7.70
CA TYR A 345 -23.68 -26.75 6.96
C TYR A 345 -22.94 -25.42 6.69
N LEU A 346 -23.68 -24.36 6.32
CA LEU A 346 -23.09 -23.04 6.10
C LEU A 346 -22.59 -22.41 7.41
N LEU A 347 -23.43 -22.43 8.45
CA LEU A 347 -23.10 -21.91 9.79
C LEU A 347 -21.98 -22.71 10.47
N GLY A 348 -21.86 -24.01 10.17
CA GLY A 348 -20.86 -24.91 10.75
C GLY A 348 -19.43 -24.69 10.25
N GLY A 349 -19.18 -23.73 9.36
CA GLY A 349 -17.81 -23.35 8.98
C GLY A 349 -17.66 -22.62 7.65
N ARG A 350 -18.62 -22.72 6.72
CA ARG A 350 -18.47 -22.07 5.40
C ARG A 350 -18.47 -20.55 5.48
N PHE A 351 -19.24 -19.97 6.40
CA PHE A 351 -19.20 -18.52 6.59
C PHE A 351 -17.91 -18.00 7.25
N GLN A 352 -17.11 -18.85 7.91
CA GLN A 352 -15.81 -18.43 8.44
C GLN A 352 -14.83 -18.04 7.33
N GLU A 353 -14.97 -18.63 6.14
CA GLU A 353 -14.17 -18.25 4.97
C GLU A 353 -14.44 -16.80 4.52
N VAL A 354 -15.62 -16.25 4.81
CA VAL A 354 -15.96 -14.85 4.45
C VAL A 354 -15.04 -13.87 5.17
N ASP A 355 -14.70 -14.13 6.44
CA ASP A 355 -13.74 -13.30 7.20
C ASP A 355 -12.34 -13.32 6.61
N ASN A 356 -11.86 -14.52 6.24
CA ASN A 356 -10.54 -14.68 5.65
C ASN A 356 -10.46 -13.95 4.30
N ILE A 357 -11.51 -14.07 3.49
CA ILE A 357 -11.61 -13.42 2.18
C ILE A 357 -11.61 -11.90 2.33
N GLU A 358 -12.38 -11.35 3.28
CA GLU A 358 -12.41 -9.90 3.53
C GLU A 358 -11.05 -9.39 4.01
N LYS A 359 -10.39 -10.12 4.92
CA LYS A 359 -9.04 -9.79 5.38
C LYS A 359 -8.06 -9.73 4.20
N TRP A 360 -8.03 -10.75 3.35
CA TRP A 360 -7.14 -10.79 2.19
C TRP A 360 -7.47 -9.74 1.13
N ASN A 361 -8.75 -9.37 0.98
CA ASN A 361 -9.17 -8.28 0.11
C ASN A 361 -8.56 -6.94 0.58
N VAL A 362 -8.67 -6.63 1.88
CA VAL A 362 -8.10 -5.41 2.47
C VAL A 362 -6.58 -5.37 2.34
N GLU A 363 -5.90 -6.46 2.68
CA GLU A 363 -4.43 -6.58 2.54
C GLU A 363 -4.00 -6.36 1.09
N THR A 364 -4.68 -6.98 0.13
CA THR A 364 -4.38 -6.84 -1.30
C THR A 364 -4.52 -5.39 -1.77
N LEU A 365 -5.57 -4.69 -1.35
CA LEU A 365 -5.80 -3.31 -1.77
C LEU A 365 -4.81 -2.34 -1.12
N GLN A 366 -4.41 -2.58 0.12
CA GLN A 366 -3.38 -1.79 0.80
C GLN A 366 -2.02 -1.94 0.12
N GLU A 367 -1.59 -3.19 -0.14
CA GLU A 367 -0.34 -3.47 -0.85
C GLU A 367 -0.34 -2.90 -2.27
N PHE A 368 -1.52 -2.89 -2.93
CA PHE A 368 -1.69 -2.23 -4.21
C PHE A 368 -1.52 -0.71 -4.11
N ALA A 369 -2.17 -0.05 -3.15
CA ALA A 369 -2.07 1.41 -2.96
C ALA A 369 -0.63 1.87 -2.68
N GLU A 370 0.08 1.18 -1.79
CA GLU A 370 1.50 1.43 -1.51
C GLU A 370 2.36 1.27 -2.76
N SER A 371 2.09 0.21 -3.53
CA SER A 371 2.77 -0.04 -4.80
C SER A 371 2.52 1.06 -5.83
N MET A 372 1.29 1.56 -5.96
CA MET A 372 0.95 2.64 -6.89
C MET A 372 1.69 3.95 -6.58
N GLN A 373 1.91 4.26 -5.30
CA GLN A 373 2.74 5.41 -4.92
C GLN A 373 4.18 5.24 -5.40
N ASP A 374 4.74 4.04 -5.23
CA ASP A 374 6.09 3.73 -5.69
C ASP A 374 6.23 3.83 -7.21
N PHE A 375 5.22 3.41 -7.97
CA PHE A 375 5.20 3.53 -9.42
C PHE A 375 5.11 4.98 -9.88
N LYS A 376 4.26 5.79 -9.25
CA LYS A 376 4.18 7.24 -9.54
C LYS A 376 5.50 7.97 -9.24
N GLY A 377 6.23 7.56 -8.21
CA GLY A 377 7.58 8.07 -7.92
C GLY A 377 8.69 7.49 -8.82
N ALA A 378 8.38 6.47 -9.64
CA ALA A 378 9.31 5.91 -10.62
C ALA A 378 9.21 6.61 -12.00
N GLN A 379 8.09 7.26 -12.28
CA GLN A 379 7.85 8.12 -13.44
C GLN A 379 8.53 9.46 -13.23
#